data_AF-A0A7W1NY01-F1
#
_entry.id   AF-A0A7W1NY01-F1
#
_cell.length_a   1.000
_cell.length_b   1.000
_cell.length_c   1.000
_cell.angle_alpha   90.00
_cell.angle_beta   90.00
_cell.angle_gamma   90.00
#
_symmetry.space_group_name_H-M   'P 1'
#
loop_
_entity.id
_entity.type
_entity.pdbx_description
1 polymer ?
#
loop_
_entity_poly.entity_id
_entity_poly.type
_entity_poly.pdbx_seq_one_letter_code
_entity_poly.pdbx_strand_id
1 'polypeptide(L)'
;MMRITFKTDGGVAYFPGLAKPFVFESDQLGKKDAKSLQSLIENANFFALPTTIGKAAAQSADMQHYTLTIEDGKKANTVKLVNNASPEVQALFDQVRSLVTKLRTS
;
A
#
# COMPACT_ATOMS: atom_id res chain seq x y z
N MET A 1 -16.74 -3.42 -4.66
CA MET A 1 -16.17 -3.67 -3.32
C MET A 1 -14.73 -4.02 -3.55
N MET A 2 -13.83 -3.33 -2.88
CA MET A 2 -12.40 -3.47 -3.09
C MET A 2 -11.74 -3.92 -1.80
N ARG A 3 -10.91 -4.96 -1.90
CA ARG A 3 -10.13 -5.50 -0.80
C ARG A 3 -8.71 -4.97 -0.88
N ILE A 4 -8.21 -4.46 0.24
CA ILE A 4 -6.87 -3.89 0.35
C ILE A 4 -6.09 -4.72 1.35
N THR A 5 -4.93 -5.20 0.92
CA THR A 5 -3.93 -5.83 1.79
C THR A 5 -2.69 -4.97 1.81
N PHE A 6 -2.33 -4.47 2.99
CA PHE A 6 -1.17 -3.61 3.19
C PHE A 6 -0.18 -4.24 4.16
N LYS A 7 1.08 -4.29 3.76
CA LYS A 7 2.17 -4.83 4.57
C LYS A 7 3.33 -3.84 4.59
N THR A 8 3.90 -3.64 5.77
CA THR A 8 5.13 -2.88 5.96
C THR A 8 6.23 -3.86 6.34
N ASP A 9 7.32 -3.87 5.57
CA ASP A 9 8.51 -4.69 5.77
C ASP A 9 9.70 -3.76 6.03
N GLY A 10 10.41 -3.89 7.16
CA GLY A 10 11.60 -3.08 7.49
C GLY A 10 11.45 -2.21 8.76
N GLY A 11 12.57 -1.71 9.27
CA GLY A 11 12.72 -1.08 10.59
C GLY A 11 13.59 -1.91 11.55
N VAL A 12 14.04 -1.31 12.66
CA VAL A 12 15.06 -1.83 13.62
C VAL A 12 14.75 -3.23 14.22
N ALA A 13 13.57 -3.79 13.96
CA ALA A 13 13.15 -5.14 14.33
C ALA A 13 12.74 -5.99 13.11
N TYR A 14 13.53 -6.00 12.05
CA TYR A 14 13.29 -6.85 10.88
C TYR A 14 13.47 -8.33 11.23
N PHE A 15 12.34 -9.01 11.45
CA PHE A 15 12.25 -10.46 11.38
C PHE A 15 11.37 -10.82 10.17
N PRO A 16 11.94 -11.43 9.12
CA PRO A 16 11.16 -11.90 7.98
C PRO A 16 10.13 -12.92 8.47
N GLY A 17 8.84 -12.56 8.40
CA GLY A 17 7.72 -13.44 8.80
C GLY A 17 6.84 -12.94 9.97
N LEU A 18 7.21 -11.87 10.68
CA LEU A 18 6.42 -11.36 11.82
C LEU A 18 5.51 -10.16 11.49
N ALA A 19 5.77 -9.42 10.42
CA ALA A 19 4.90 -8.32 9.99
C ALA A 19 3.61 -8.88 9.39
N LYS A 20 2.56 -8.99 10.22
CA LYS A 20 1.23 -9.41 9.75
C LYS A 20 0.66 -8.35 8.79
N PRO A 21 0.23 -8.76 7.58
CA PRO A 21 -0.46 -7.85 6.68
C PRO A 21 -1.76 -7.36 7.33
N PHE A 22 -2.08 -6.10 7.12
CA PHE A 22 -3.36 -5.52 7.50
C PHE A 22 -4.29 -5.60 6.30
N VAL A 23 -5.46 -6.22 6.49
CA VAL A 23 -6.45 -6.43 5.43
C VAL A 23 -7.71 -5.68 5.82
N PHE A 24 -8.25 -4.89 4.89
CA PHE A 24 -9.52 -4.19 5.07
C PHE A 24 -10.27 -4.10 3.74
N GLU A 25 -11.57 -3.94 3.84
CA GLU A 25 -12.47 -3.79 2.71
C GLU A 25 -12.86 -2.31 2.57
N SER A 26 -13.08 -1.85 1.33
CA SER A 26 -13.44 -0.46 1.04
C SER A 26 -14.76 -0.02 1.69
N ASP A 27 -15.62 -0.96 2.07
CA ASP A 27 -16.90 -0.71 2.75
C ASP A 27 -16.75 -0.44 4.25
N GLN A 28 -15.62 -0.83 4.85
CA GLN A 28 -15.23 -0.47 6.22
C GLN A 28 -14.79 1.00 6.31
N LEU A 29 -14.56 1.65 5.17
CA LEU A 29 -14.20 3.06 5.09
C LEU A 29 -15.45 3.94 5.00
N GLY A 30 -15.37 5.16 5.56
CA GLY A 30 -16.38 6.19 5.28
C GLY A 30 -16.40 6.56 3.80
N LYS A 31 -17.57 6.99 3.28
CA LYS A 31 -17.76 7.35 1.84
C LYS A 31 -16.69 8.29 1.28
N LYS A 32 -16.23 9.25 2.09
CA LYS A 32 -15.16 10.19 1.72
C LYS A 32 -13.83 9.47 1.51
N ASP A 33 -13.44 8.62 2.46
CA ASP A 33 -12.17 7.89 2.44
C ASP A 33 -12.14 6.86 1.31
N ALA A 34 -13.25 6.14 1.09
CA ALA A 34 -13.41 5.21 -0.03
C ALA A 34 -13.27 5.91 -1.39
N LYS A 35 -13.93 7.06 -1.58
CA LYS A 35 -13.85 7.83 -2.82
C LYS A 35 -12.45 8.37 -3.07
N SER A 36 -11.80 8.92 -2.04
CA SER A 36 -10.41 9.38 -2.15
C SER A 36 -9.45 8.25 -2.52
N LEU A 37 -9.60 7.08 -1.89
CA LEU A 37 -8.79 5.90 -2.20
C LEU A 37 -8.97 5.46 -3.65
N GLN A 38 -10.22 5.39 -4.13
CA GLN A 38 -10.50 5.05 -5.53
C GLN A 38 -9.84 6.03 -6.51
N SER A 39 -9.98 7.33 -6.28
CA SER A 39 -9.36 8.34 -7.15
C SER A 39 -7.82 8.23 -7.18
N LEU A 40 -7.18 7.89 -6.05
CA LEU A 40 -5.73 7.68 -6.02
C LEU A 40 -5.30 6.42 -6.78
N ILE A 41 -6.08 5.35 -6.72
CA ILE A 41 -5.83 4.11 -7.48
C ILE A 41 -5.90 4.36 -8.98
N GLU A 42 -6.90 5.12 -9.41
CA GLU A 42 -7.08 5.51 -10.82
C GLU A 42 -5.96 6.44 -11.28
N ASN A 43 -5.63 7.48 -10.51
CA ASN A 43 -4.56 8.43 -10.85
C ASN A 43 -3.17 7.78 -10.88
N ALA A 44 -2.89 6.85 -9.96
CA ALA A 44 -1.64 6.10 -9.95
C ALA A 44 -1.59 5.00 -11.03
N ASN A 45 -2.69 4.79 -11.77
CA ASN A 45 -2.88 3.68 -12.69
C ASN A 45 -2.46 2.34 -12.07
N PHE A 46 -2.89 2.10 -10.82
CA PHE A 46 -2.32 1.07 -9.96
C PHE A 46 -2.30 -0.33 -10.59
N PHE A 47 -3.34 -0.69 -11.32
CA PHE A 47 -3.44 -2.01 -11.95
C PHE A 47 -2.50 -2.22 -13.15
N ALA A 48 -1.88 -1.16 -13.67
CA ALA A 48 -0.86 -1.23 -14.71
C ALA A 48 0.56 -1.06 -14.17
N LEU A 49 0.71 -0.80 -12.85
CA LEU A 49 2.03 -0.63 -12.24
C LEU A 49 2.80 -1.95 -12.22
N PRO A 50 4.14 -1.89 -12.35
CA PRO A 50 4.99 -3.06 -12.18
C PRO A 50 4.91 -3.56 -10.73
N THR A 51 5.21 -4.84 -10.54
CA THR A 51 5.17 -5.50 -9.22
C THR A 51 6.16 -4.91 -8.22
N THR A 52 7.20 -4.21 -8.68
CA THR A 52 8.16 -3.50 -7.82
C THR A 52 8.44 -2.12 -8.39
N ILE A 53 8.35 -1.09 -7.54
CA ILE A 53 8.65 0.30 -7.85
C ILE A 53 9.79 0.77 -6.95
N GLY A 54 10.76 1.44 -7.57
CA GLY A 54 11.98 1.92 -6.92
C GLY A 54 13.21 1.16 -7.40
N LYS A 55 14.38 1.76 -7.18
CA LYS A 55 15.68 1.10 -7.38
C LYS A 55 16.22 0.70 -6.02
N ALA A 56 16.52 -0.58 -5.81
CA ALA A 56 17.27 -1.00 -4.63
C ALA A 56 18.61 -0.26 -4.62
N ALA A 57 18.74 0.79 -3.81
CA ALA A 57 20.04 1.34 -3.49
C ALA A 57 20.75 0.27 -2.66
N ALA A 58 22.01 -0.02 -2.99
CA ALA A 58 22.81 -1.03 -2.35
C ALA A 58 22.68 -0.91 -0.81
N GLN A 59 22.17 -1.99 -0.19
CA GLN A 59 22.23 -2.28 1.25
C GLN A 59 22.16 -1.06 2.18
N SER A 60 20.96 -0.57 2.46
CA SER A 60 20.71 0.15 3.71
C SER A 60 19.64 -0.61 4.48
N ALA A 61 20.02 -1.15 5.64
CA ALA A 61 19.16 -1.93 6.51
C ALA A 61 17.94 -1.13 7.04
N ASP A 62 17.95 0.19 6.86
CA ASP A 62 16.92 1.11 7.33
C ASP A 62 15.82 1.42 6.30
N MET A 63 15.80 0.76 5.15
CA MET A 63 14.77 1.01 4.13
C MET A 63 13.44 0.37 4.52
N GLN A 64 12.41 1.20 4.70
CA GLN A 64 11.02 0.75 4.82
C GLN A 64 10.50 0.34 3.45
N HIS A 65 10.13 -0.93 3.32
CA HIS A 65 9.44 -1.46 2.16
C HIS A 65 7.95 -1.55 2.45
N TYR A 66 7.13 -1.17 1.49
CA TYR A 66 5.68 -1.32 1.57
C TYR A 66 5.22 -2.28 0.49
N THR A 67 4.35 -3.21 0.83
CA THR A 67 3.65 -4.06 -0.14
C THR A 67 2.17 -3.75 -0.07
N LEU A 68 1.61 -3.35 -1.20
CA LEU A 68 0.20 -3.04 -1.35
C LEU A 68 -0.40 -3.99 -2.39
N THR A 69 -1.42 -4.73 -1.98
CA THR A 69 -2.26 -5.52 -2.87
C THR A 69 -3.66 -4.94 -2.86
N ILE A 70 -4.19 -4.70 -4.05
CA ILE A 70 -5.55 -4.20 -4.25
C ILE A 70 -6.29 -5.17 -5.15
N GLU A 71 -7.44 -5.65 -4.69
CA GLU A 71 -8.34 -6.53 -5.40
C GLU A 71 -9.67 -5.82 -5.59
N ASP A 72 -10.07 -5.57 -6.83
CA ASP A 72 -11.35 -4.96 -7.19
C ASP A 72 -12.05 -5.82 -8.25
N GLY A 73 -12.90 -6.74 -7.78
CA GLY A 73 -13.63 -7.70 -8.60
C GLY A 73 -12.70 -8.58 -9.45
N LYS A 74 -12.59 -8.27 -10.76
CA LYS A 74 -11.74 -9.02 -11.71
C LYS A 74 -10.31 -8.49 -11.81
N LYS A 75 -10.00 -7.35 -11.19
CA LYS A 75 -8.67 -6.75 -11.24
C LYS A 75 -7.97 -6.99 -9.91
N ALA A 76 -6.75 -7.51 -9.96
CA ALA A 76 -5.90 -7.61 -8.80
C ALA A 76 -4.49 -7.21 -9.21
N ASN A 77 -3.82 -6.37 -8.40
CA ASN A 77 -2.40 -6.11 -8.57
C ASN A 77 -1.70 -6.04 -7.22
N THR A 78 -0.44 -6.47 -7.18
CA THR A 78 0.43 -6.39 -6.02
C THR A 78 1.67 -5.60 -6.38
N VAL A 79 1.88 -4.50 -5.66
CA VAL A 79 2.98 -3.57 -5.89
C VAL A 79 3.80 -3.44 -4.62
N LYS A 80 5.11 -3.68 -4.74
CA LYS A 80 6.11 -3.43 -3.72
C LYS A 80 6.78 -2.09 -3.96
N LEU A 81 6.68 -1.17 -3.02
CA LEU A 81 7.38 0.10 -3.01
C LEU A 81 8.67 -0.03 -2.19
N VAL A 82 9.81 0.15 -2.85
CA VAL A 82 11.15 0.03 -2.26
C VAL A 82 11.74 1.39 -1.92
N ASN A 83 11.66 2.35 -2.85
CA ASN A 83 11.95 3.77 -2.65
C ASN A 83 11.37 4.60 -3.81
N ASN A 84 11.33 5.92 -3.64
CA ASN A 84 11.14 6.93 -4.68
C ASN A 84 10.22 6.50 -5.85
N ALA A 85 8.91 6.63 -5.66
CA ALA A 85 7.91 6.46 -6.72
C ALA A 85 7.44 7.81 -7.29
N SER A 86 6.59 7.79 -8.31
CA SER A 86 5.92 9.01 -8.75
C SER A 86 5.04 9.59 -7.64
N PRO A 87 4.75 10.91 -7.64
CA PRO A 87 3.92 11.54 -6.61
C PRO A 87 2.54 10.88 -6.43
N GLU A 88 1.94 10.38 -7.51
CA GLU A 88 0.64 9.72 -7.50
C GLU A 88 0.69 8.38 -6.76
N VAL A 89 1.73 7.59 -7.00
CA VAL A 89 1.96 6.33 -6.30
C VAL A 89 2.29 6.59 -4.83
N GLN A 90 3.13 7.59 -4.53
CA GLN A 90 3.43 7.97 -3.15
C GLN A 90 2.17 8.36 -2.39
N ALA A 91 1.33 9.23 -2.97
CA ALA A 91 0.07 9.65 -2.37
C ALA A 91 -0.90 8.48 -2.10
N LEU A 92 -0.94 7.47 -2.98
CA LEU A 92 -1.73 6.26 -2.75
C LEU A 92 -1.22 5.48 -1.53
N PHE A 93 0.09 5.23 -1.44
CA PHE A 93 0.68 4.49 -0.32
C PHE A 93 0.50 5.24 1.01
N ASP A 94 0.67 6.56 1.00
CA ASP A 94 0.46 7.41 2.18
C ASP A 94 -1.00 7.41 2.65
N GLN A 95 -1.95 7.48 1.71
CA GLN A 95 -3.37 7.39 2.04
C GLN A 95 -3.69 6.02 2.65
N VAL A 96 -3.23 4.92 2.05
CA VAL A 96 -3.48 3.57 2.60
C VAL A 96 -2.87 3.44 4.00
N ARG A 97 -1.65 3.95 4.23
CA ARG A 97 -1.02 3.95 5.56
C ARG A 97 -1.82 4.74 6.59
N SER A 98 -2.36 5.90 6.21
CA SER A 98 -3.25 6.71 7.05
C SER A 98 -4.53 5.95 7.42
N LEU A 99 -5.16 5.29 6.44
CA LEU A 99 -6.36 4.48 6.66
C LEU A 99 -6.08 3.28 7.58
N VAL A 100 -4.97 2.57 7.37
CA VAL A 100 -4.55 1.47 8.25
C VAL A 100 -4.36 1.96 9.68
N THR A 101 -3.75 3.13 9.86
CA THR A 101 -3.54 3.72 11.20
C THR A 101 -4.88 4.04 11.85
N LYS A 102 -5.77 4.71 11.13
CA LYS A 102 -7.13 5.06 11.58
C LYS A 102 -7.94 3.83 11.98
N LEU A 103 -7.92 2.78 11.17
CA LEU A 103 -8.64 1.53 11.41
C LEU A 103 -8.06 0.70 12.57
N ARG A 104 -6.77 0.86 12.90
CA ARG A 104 -6.17 0.22 14.09
C ARG A 104 -6.52 0.92 15.39
N THR A 105 -6.83 2.22 15.32
CA THR A 105 -7.15 3.07 16.48
C THR A 105 -8.65 3.30 16.67
N SER A 106 -9.48 2.83 15.74
CA SER A 106 -10.95 2.96 15.76
C SER A 106 -11.62 1.74 16.36
#